data_AF-A0A9E6ELT8-F1
#
_entry.id   AF-A0A9E6ELT8-F1
#
_cell.length_a   1.000
_cell.length_b   1.000
_cell.length_c   1.000
_cell.angle_alpha   90.00
_cell.angle_beta   90.00
_cell.angle_gamma   90.00
#
_symmetry.space_group_name_H-M   'P 1'
#
loop_
_entity.id
_entity.type
_entity.pdbx_description
1 polymer ?
#
loop_
_entity_poly.entity_id
_entity_poly.type
_entity_poly.pdbx_seq_one_letter_code
_entity_poly.pdbx_strand_id
1 'polypeptide(L)' 'MRIEAVRGISLTVKPGEIFGLLGPNGAGKSTTLRMIAGLMVPDAGTIEG' A
#
# COMPACT_ATOMS: atom_id res chain seq x y z
N MET A 1 -19.66 8.93 7.86
CA MET A 1 -18.82 9.03 6.64
C MET A 1 -17.69 8.03 6.77
N ARG A 2 -17.47 7.17 5.77
CA ARG A 2 -16.27 6.32 5.69
C ARG A 2 -15.21 7.11 4.92
N ILE A 3 -13.98 7.17 5.45
CA ILE A 3 -12.85 7.80 4.78
C ILE A 3 -11.99 6.68 4.20
N GLU A 4 -11.65 6.79 2.92
CA GLU A 4 -10.75 5.85 2.25
C GLU A 4 -9.30 6.22 2.56
N ALA A 5 -8.57 5.31 3.21
CA ALA A 5 -7.16 5.52 3.53
C ALA A 5 -6.25 5.38 2.30
N VAL A 6 -6.64 4.53 1.35
CA VAL A 6 -5.89 4.22 0.12
C VAL A 6 -6.90 4.08 -1.02
N ARG A 7 -6.59 4.65 -2.18
CA ARG A 7 -7.44 4.60 -3.38
C ARG A 7 -6.64 4.18 -4.60
N GLY A 8 -7.00 3.03 -5.18
CA GLY A 8 -6.61 2.65 -6.54
C GLY A 8 -5.10 2.71 -6.83
N ILE A 9 -4.27 2.16 -5.93
CA ILE A 9 -2.82 2.07 -6.17
C ILE A 9 -2.53 0.86 -7.06
N SER A 10 -1.70 1.06 -8.09
CA SER A 10 -1.09 -0.01 -8.88
C SER A 10 0.42 0.18 -8.84
N LEU A 11 1.14 -0.82 -8.33
CA LEU A 11 2.57 -0.77 -8.10
C LEU A 11 3.19 -2.14 -8.42
N THR A 12 4.37 -2.13 -9.03
CA THR A 12 5.21 -3.31 -9.19
C THR A 12 6.60 -2.97 -8.69
N VAL A 13 7.16 -3.82 -7.83
CA VAL A 13 8.54 -3.69 -7.32
C VAL A 13 9.32 -4.92 -7.77
N LYS A 14 10.45 -4.71 -8.44
CA LYS A 14 11.25 -5.81 -9.00
C LYS A 14 12.16 -6.44 -7.94
N PRO A 15 12.56 -7.72 -8.10
CA PRO A 15 13.59 -8.32 -7.26
C PRO A 15 14.87 -7.48 -7.25
N GLY A 16 15.34 -7.13 -6.05
CA GLY A 16 16.52 -6.29 -5.84
C GLY A 16 16.29 -4.77 -5.98
N GLU A 17 15.07 -4.33 -6.26
CA GLU A 17 14.74 -2.90 -6.32
C GLU A 17 14.61 -2.28 -4.92
N ILE A 18 15.19 -1.08 -4.74
CA ILE A 18 14.96 -0.26 -3.56
C ILE A 18 13.82 0.72 -3.89
N PHE A 19 12.66 0.50 -3.29
CA PHE A 19 11.48 1.35 -3.48
C PHE A 19 11.16 2.17 -2.22
N GLY A 20 10.83 3.46 -2.41
CA GLY A 20 10.42 4.37 -1.33
C GLY A 20 8.99 4.88 -1.52
N LEU A 21 8.13 4.69 -0.51
CA LEU A 21 6.77 5.26 -0.48
C LEU A 21 6.74 6.53 0.39
N LEU A 22 6.74 7.70 -0.23
CA LEU A 22 6.82 9.00 0.44
C LEU A 22 5.49 9.77 0.38
N GLY A 23 5.29 10.72 1.31
CA GLY A 23 4.07 11.55 1.40
C GLY A 23 3.77 12.03 2.83
N PRO A 24 2.84 12.97 3.02
CA PRO A 24 2.51 13.55 4.33
C PRO A 24 1.85 12.55 5.28
N ASN A 25 1.76 12.89 6.57
CA ASN A 25 1.04 12.07 7.55
C ASN A 25 -0.43 11.91 7.15
N GLY A 26 -0.98 10.71 7.33
CA GLY A 26 -2.34 10.38 6.91
C GLY A 26 -2.51 10.00 5.44
N ALA A 27 -1.49 10.12 4.59
CA ALA A 27 -1.58 9.77 3.15
C ALA A 27 -1.71 8.27 2.82
N GLY A 28 -1.88 7.40 3.83
CA GLY A 28 -2.06 5.95 3.61
C GLY A 28 -0.77 5.11 3.51
N LYS A 29 0.42 5.71 3.64
CA LYS A 29 1.72 5.00 3.48
C LYS A 29 1.86 3.74 4.35
N SER A 30 1.70 3.89 5.67
CA SER A 30 1.82 2.75 6.60
C SER A 30 0.72 1.73 6.40
N THR A 31 -0.46 2.16 5.96
CA THR A 31 -1.58 1.27 5.60
C THR A 31 -1.19 0.43 4.38
N THR A 32 -0.68 1.05 3.31
CA THR A 32 -0.18 0.36 2.12
C THR A 32 0.94 -0.63 2.44
N LEU A 33 1.94 -0.21 3.21
CA LEU A 33 3.06 -1.09 3.59
C LEU A 33 2.63 -2.27 4.45
N ARG A 34 1.66 -2.09 5.36
CA ARG A 34 1.08 -3.19 6.14
C ARG A 34 0.33 -4.18 5.25
N MET A 35 -0.37 -3.71 4.22
CA MET A 35 -1.03 -4.61 3.26
C MET A 35 -0.02 -5.43 2.47
N ILE A 36 1.04 -4.79 1.95
CA ILE A 36 2.13 -5.48 1.23
C ILE A 36 2.82 -6.53 2.12
N ALA A 37 3.04 -6.20 3.40
CA ALA A 37 3.65 -7.12 4.36
C ALA A 37 2.72 -8.24 4.85
N GLY A 38 1.49 -8.33 4.34
CA GLY A 38 0.49 -9.32 4.77
C GLY A 38 -0.07 -9.08 6.19
N LEU A 39 0.20 -7.93 6.78
CA LEU A 39 -0.26 -7.55 8.13
C LEU A 39 -1.67 -6.92 8.13
N MET A 40 -2.22 -6.65 6.95
CA MET A 40 -3.55 -6.08 6.77
C MET A 40 -4.14 -6.57 5.45
N VAL A 41 -5.40 -6.99 5.46
CA VAL A 41 -6.11 -7.39 4.23
C VAL A 41 -6.67 -6.14 3.55
N PRO A 42 -6.44 -5.93 2.24
CA PRO A 42 -7.04 -4.81 1.52
C PRO A 42 -8.57 -4.96 1.42
N ASP A 43 -9.29 -3.84 1.48
CA ASP A 43 -10.74 -3.82 1.24
C ASP A 43 -11.09 -4.25 -0.21
N ALA A 44 -10.19 -4.00 -1.16
CA ALA A 44 -10.33 -4.36 -2.57
C ALA A 44 -8.95 -4.47 -3.26
N GLY A 45 -8.89 -5.20 -4.38
CA GLY A 45 -7.67 -5.44 -5.15
C GLY A 45 -6.88 -6.66 -4.67
N THR A 46 -5.69 -6.86 -5.22
CA THR A 46 -4.82 -8.01 -4.94
C THR A 46 -3.38 -7.59 -4.72
N ILE A 47 -2.65 -8.41 -3.96
CA ILE A 47 -1.21 -8.30 -3.74
C ILE A 47 -0.62 -9.68 -4.05
N GLU A 48 0.37 -9.70 -4.91
CA GLU A 48 1.04 -10.90 -5.43
C GLU A 48 2.55 -10.72 -5.27
N GLY A 49 3.27 -11.83 -5.02
CA GLY A 49 4.71 -11.86 -4.78
C GLY A 49 5.49 -12.50 -5.92
#